data_AF-A0A0F9MH31-F1
#
_entry.id   AF-A0A0F9MH31-F1
#
_cell.length_a   1.000
_cell.length_b   1.000
_cell.length_c   1.000
_cell.angle_alpha   90.00
_cell.angle_beta   90.00
_cell.angle_gamma   90.00
#
_symmetry.space_group_name_H-M   'P 1'
#
loop_
_entity.id
_entity.type
_entity.pdbx_description
1 polymer ?
#
loop_
_entity_poly.entity_id
_entity_poly.type
_entity_poly.pdbx_seq_one_letter_code
_entity_poly.pdbx_strand_id
1 'polypeptide(L)'
;MNKITQKEFAKKCGITLSALANYEERGKVIITKDRKVDENKNINIFFYKKRLEIIKSKNDSGEWMNLDRKIKKVELAKKTVDTRIALIKEEKMRGEVIPTEMVKILFAQHSKNTIVEFENSLDKVLTILAKEIGMNNKTISKYRGIIKKEINIAVDSTISKTKEDIINIIEEFSEKRTRGESR
;
A
#
# COMPACT_ATOMS: atom_id res chain seq x y z
N MET A 1 -42.63 21.87 37.40
CA MET A 1 -42.28 22.70 36.21
C MET A 1 -40.78 22.65 36.02
N ASN A 2 -40.29 22.16 34.88
CA ASN A 2 -38.86 22.09 34.62
C ASN A 2 -38.36 23.46 34.10
N LYS A 3 -37.90 24.31 35.02
CA LYS A 3 -37.42 25.66 34.72
C LYS A 3 -35.90 25.68 34.78
N ILE A 4 -35.24 25.95 33.67
CA ILE A 4 -33.78 26.01 33.58
C ILE A 4 -33.29 27.46 33.44
N THR A 5 -32.00 27.68 33.69
CA THR A 5 -31.41 29.01 33.52
C THR A 5 -31.29 29.38 32.05
N GLN A 6 -31.26 30.69 31.74
CA GLN A 6 -31.04 31.19 30.38
C GLN A 6 -29.72 30.67 29.78
N LYS A 7 -28.68 30.54 30.62
CA LYS A 7 -27.35 30.05 30.22
C LYS A 7 -27.41 28.59 29.79
N GLU A 8 -28.12 27.75 30.54
CA GLU A 8 -28.31 26.35 30.20
C GLU A 8 -29.15 26.18 28.94
N PHE A 9 -30.24 26.95 28.80
CA PHE A 9 -31.08 26.90 27.60
C PHE A 9 -30.36 27.38 26.34
N ALA A 10 -29.57 28.47 26.45
CA ALA A 10 -28.72 28.95 25.36
C ALA A 10 -27.69 27.90 24.91
N LYS A 11 -27.06 27.21 25.89
CA LYS A 11 -26.14 26.10 25.62
C LYS A 11 -26.83 24.94 24.90
N LYS A 12 -28.01 24.52 25.37
CA LYS A 12 -28.81 23.46 24.71
C LYS A 12 -29.20 23.84 23.26
N CYS A 13 -29.51 25.12 23.02
CA CYS A 13 -29.91 25.63 21.71
C CYS A 13 -28.72 25.96 20.78
N GLY A 14 -27.48 25.81 21.26
CA GLY A 14 -26.26 26.16 20.52
C GLY A 14 -26.21 27.63 20.10
N ILE A 15 -26.60 28.56 20.99
CA ILE A 15 -26.61 30.01 20.75
C ILE A 15 -25.96 30.78 21.91
N THR A 16 -25.56 32.02 21.65
CA THR A 16 -25.05 32.92 22.68
C THR A 16 -26.19 33.50 23.53
N LEU A 17 -25.88 33.95 24.74
CA LEU A 17 -26.84 34.65 25.61
C LEU A 17 -27.38 35.94 24.97
N SER A 18 -26.54 36.68 24.23
CA SER A 18 -27.01 37.88 23.52
C SER A 18 -28.01 37.55 22.41
N ALA A 19 -27.78 36.45 21.68
CA ALA A 19 -28.73 35.97 20.67
C ALA A 19 -30.04 35.53 21.31
N LEU A 20 -29.99 34.87 22.48
CA LEU A 20 -31.18 34.48 23.23
C LEU A 20 -32.02 35.69 23.64
N ALA A 21 -31.40 36.78 24.12
CA ALA A 21 -32.10 38.02 24.46
C ALA A 21 -32.82 38.64 23.24
N ASN A 22 -32.18 38.65 22.08
CA ASN A 22 -32.82 39.11 20.84
C ASN A 22 -34.01 38.23 20.42
N TYR A 23 -34.00 36.94 20.75
CA TYR A 23 -35.12 36.03 20.45
C TYR A 23 -36.26 36.17 21.47
N GLU A 24 -35.96 36.54 22.70
CA GLU A 24 -36.94 36.92 23.71
C GLU A 24 -37.68 38.21 23.30
N GLU A 25 -36.94 39.25 22.92
CA GLU A 25 -37.51 40.53 22.47
C GLU A 25 -38.43 40.35 21.24
N ARG A 26 -38.08 39.41 20.36
CA ARG A 26 -38.87 39.04 19.18
C ARG A 26 -40.03 38.07 19.49
N GLY A 27 -40.29 37.76 20.76
CA GLY A 27 -41.37 36.87 21.20
C GLY A 27 -41.20 35.40 20.81
N LYS A 28 -40.00 34.98 20.38
CA LYS A 28 -39.71 33.61 19.92
C LYS A 28 -39.31 32.68 21.06
N VAL A 29 -38.93 33.24 22.21
CA VAL A 29 -38.64 32.55 23.46
C VAL A 29 -39.31 33.35 24.58
N ILE A 30 -39.89 32.68 25.57
CA ILE A 30 -40.46 33.34 26.74
C ILE A 30 -39.69 32.96 27.99
N ILE A 31 -39.21 33.98 28.67
CA ILE A 31 -38.50 33.90 29.93
C ILE A 31 -39.44 34.40 31.04
N THR A 32 -39.48 33.69 32.16
CA THR A 32 -40.27 34.10 33.32
C THR A 32 -39.58 35.24 34.08
N LYS A 33 -40.33 35.99 34.89
CA LYS A 33 -39.81 37.11 35.73
C LYS A 33 -38.58 36.72 36.56
N ASP A 34 -38.48 35.46 36.99
CA ASP A 34 -37.33 34.90 37.72
C ASP A 34 -36.08 34.62 36.85
N ARG A 35 -36.02 35.14 35.63
CA ARG A 35 -34.96 34.90 34.62
C ARG A 35 -34.71 33.41 34.33
N LYS A 36 -35.79 32.62 34.32
CA LYS A 36 -35.76 31.19 33.97
C LYS A 36 -36.59 30.90 32.73
N VAL A 37 -36.20 29.87 31.99
CA VAL A 37 -36.91 29.40 30.79
C VAL A 37 -37.71 28.17 31.18
N ASP A 38 -39.02 28.19 30.92
CA ASP A 38 -39.87 27.01 31.09
C ASP A 38 -39.79 26.13 29.85
N GLU A 39 -39.19 24.95 29.97
CA GLU A 39 -39.01 24.01 28.87
C GLU A 39 -40.33 23.33 28.44
N ASN A 40 -41.39 23.44 29.25
CA ASN A 40 -42.70 22.86 28.92
C ASN A 40 -43.61 23.83 28.16
N LYS A 41 -43.16 25.08 27.95
CA LYS A 41 -43.95 26.07 27.23
C LYS A 41 -43.83 25.85 25.72
N ASN A 42 -44.97 25.73 25.03
CA ASN A 42 -45.04 25.44 23.59
C ASN A 42 -44.10 26.28 22.73
N ILE A 43 -43.99 27.59 23.02
CA ILE A 43 -43.11 28.51 22.28
C ILE A 43 -41.63 28.14 22.44
N ASN A 44 -41.20 27.81 23.66
CA ASN A 44 -39.81 27.42 23.96
C ASN A 44 -39.49 26.03 23.39
N ILE A 45 -40.45 25.10 23.43
CA ILE A 45 -40.33 23.77 22.81
C ILE A 45 -40.15 23.91 21.30
N PHE A 46 -41.00 24.71 20.64
CA PHE A 46 -40.95 24.92 19.20
C PHE A 46 -39.62 25.55 18.77
N PHE A 47 -39.17 26.56 19.52
CA PHE A 47 -37.87 27.19 19.29
C PHE A 47 -36.72 26.18 19.42
N TYR A 48 -36.71 25.38 20.48
CA TYR A 48 -35.68 24.37 20.72
C TYR A 48 -35.63 23.32 19.62
N LYS A 49 -36.78 22.75 19.22
CA LYS A 49 -36.86 21.77 18.12
C LYS A 49 -36.32 22.32 16.81
N LYS A 50 -36.73 23.54 16.43
CA LYS A 50 -36.25 24.21 15.22
C LYS A 50 -34.74 24.45 15.26
N ARG A 51 -34.16 24.76 16.42
CA ARG A 51 -32.72 24.92 16.59
C ARG A 51 -31.96 23.61 16.45
N LEU A 52 -32.49 22.52 17.04
CA LEU A 52 -31.89 21.19 16.90
C LEU A 52 -31.82 20.73 15.44
N GLU A 53 -32.86 20.97 14.65
CA GLU A 53 -32.88 20.64 13.21
C GLU A 53 -31.80 21.40 12.42
N ILE A 54 -31.58 22.68 12.75
CA ILE A 54 -30.53 23.50 12.11
C ILE A 54 -29.14 23.01 12.51
N ILE A 55 -28.94 22.61 13.77
CA ILE A 55 -27.65 22.10 14.25
C ILE A 55 -27.36 20.75 13.60
N LYS A 56 -28.35 19.85 13.54
CA LYS A 56 -28.23 18.53 12.91
C LYS A 56 -27.87 18.67 11.42
N SER A 57 -28.60 19.48 10.67
CA SER A 57 -28.33 19.69 9.24
C SER A 57 -26.95 20.31 8.97
N LYS A 58 -26.48 21.22 9.83
CA LYS A 58 -25.12 21.77 9.74
C LYS A 58 -24.04 20.72 10.02
N ASN A 59 -24.20 19.91 11.06
CA ASN A 59 -23.25 18.85 11.39
C ASN A 59 -23.20 17.81 10.28
N ASP A 60 -24.36 17.36 9.79
CA ASP A 60 -24.45 16.42 8.67
C ASP A 60 -23.72 17.00 7.45
N SER A 61 -23.98 18.27 7.09
CA SER A 61 -23.30 18.92 5.95
C SER A 61 -21.77 19.02 6.10
N GLY A 62 -21.28 19.28 7.31
CA GLY A 62 -19.85 19.37 7.60
C GLY A 62 -19.16 18.00 7.56
N GLU A 63 -19.83 16.96 8.06
CA GLU A 63 -19.37 15.58 7.98
C GLU A 63 -19.31 15.10 6.52
N TRP A 64 -20.35 15.36 5.73
CA TRP A 64 -20.37 15.07 4.28
C TRP A 64 -19.22 15.76 3.54
N MET A 65 -18.97 17.05 3.82
CA MET A 65 -17.89 17.80 3.18
C MET A 65 -16.50 17.27 3.56
N ASN A 66 -16.32 16.80 4.80
CA ASN A 66 -15.09 16.16 5.24
C ASN A 66 -14.90 14.78 4.60
N LEU A 67 -15.98 14.01 4.43
CA LEU A 67 -15.94 12.72 3.76
C LEU A 67 -15.55 12.88 2.28
N ASP A 68 -16.17 13.83 1.57
CA ASP A 68 -15.90 14.14 0.16
C ASP A 68 -14.43 14.56 -0.05
N ARG A 69 -13.87 15.39 0.84
CA ARG A 69 -12.44 15.74 0.81
C ARG A 69 -11.53 14.53 0.98
N LYS A 70 -11.87 13.60 1.88
CA LYS A 70 -11.09 12.36 2.07
C LYS A 70 -11.15 11.46 0.84
N ILE A 71 -12.35 11.28 0.27
CA ILE A 71 -12.55 10.50 -0.96
C ILE A 71 -11.70 11.09 -2.09
N LYS A 72 -11.80 12.40 -2.34
CA LYS A 72 -11.01 13.07 -3.38
C LYS A 72 -9.50 12.90 -3.19
N LYS A 73 -8.99 12.96 -1.95
CA LYS A 73 -7.57 12.70 -1.68
C LYS A 73 -7.16 11.28 -2.02
N VAL A 74 -7.98 10.30 -1.65
CA VAL A 74 -7.73 8.88 -1.94
C VAL A 74 -7.80 8.61 -3.44
N GLU A 75 -8.78 9.17 -4.13
CA GLU A 75 -8.91 9.08 -5.60
C GLU A 75 -7.72 9.70 -6.32
N LEU A 76 -7.26 10.87 -5.88
CA LEU A 76 -6.10 11.52 -6.45
C LEU A 76 -4.84 10.66 -6.25
N ALA A 77 -4.63 10.11 -5.03
CA ALA A 77 -3.53 9.20 -4.77
C ALA A 77 -3.58 7.95 -5.67
N LYS A 78 -4.75 7.32 -5.79
CA LYS A 78 -4.95 6.18 -6.69
C LYS A 78 -4.62 6.55 -8.14
N LYS A 79 -5.15 7.68 -8.62
CA LYS A 79 -4.91 8.17 -9.99
C LYS A 79 -3.43 8.46 -10.26
N THR A 80 -2.68 8.97 -9.28
CA THR A 80 -1.23 9.18 -9.43
C THR A 80 -0.46 7.86 -9.58
N VAL A 81 -0.83 6.82 -8.81
CA VAL A 81 -0.24 5.47 -8.93
C VAL A 81 -0.58 4.85 -10.28
N ASP A 82 -1.86 4.94 -10.70
CA ASP A 82 -2.31 4.42 -11.99
C ASP A 82 -1.60 5.11 -13.16
N THR A 83 -1.41 6.43 -13.08
CA THR A 83 -0.66 7.22 -14.08
C THR A 83 0.80 6.76 -14.14
N ARG A 84 1.43 6.49 -12.99
CA ARG A 84 2.81 6.00 -12.93
C ARG A 84 2.94 4.59 -13.51
N ILE A 85 1.99 3.70 -13.25
CA ILE A 85 1.96 2.36 -13.85
C ILE A 85 1.77 2.46 -15.36
N ALA A 86 0.92 3.38 -15.84
CA ALA A 86 0.70 3.62 -17.26
C ALA A 86 1.97 4.13 -17.96
N LEU A 87 2.69 5.08 -17.37
CA LEU A 87 3.98 5.56 -17.87
C LEU A 87 5.00 4.41 -18.00
N ILE A 88 5.20 3.62 -16.94
CA ILE A 88 6.12 2.47 -16.97
C ILE A 88 5.70 1.45 -18.04
N LYS A 89 4.40 1.24 -18.25
CA LYS A 89 3.90 0.36 -19.33
C LYS A 89 4.20 0.95 -20.71
N GLU A 90 4.03 2.26 -20.89
CA GLU A 90 4.34 2.96 -22.13
C GLU A 90 5.84 2.90 -22.45
N GLU A 91 6.71 3.19 -21.47
CA GLU A 91 8.17 3.08 -21.60
C GLU A 91 8.60 1.64 -21.94
N LYS A 92 7.95 0.63 -21.33
CA LYS A 92 8.15 -0.79 -21.69
C LYS A 92 7.74 -1.10 -23.14
N MET A 93 6.64 -0.54 -23.63
CA MET A 93 6.18 -0.73 -25.01
C MET A 93 7.07 0.01 -26.02
N ARG A 94 7.64 1.15 -25.63
CA ARG A 94 8.60 1.94 -26.43
C ARG A 94 10.02 1.35 -26.42
N GLY A 95 10.29 0.37 -25.56
CA GLY A 95 11.60 -0.30 -25.48
C GLY A 95 12.64 0.44 -24.63
N GLU A 96 12.25 1.49 -23.91
CA GLU A 96 13.14 2.23 -23.01
C GLU A 96 13.43 1.46 -21.71
N VAL A 97 12.52 0.57 -21.31
CA VAL A 97 12.69 -0.30 -20.14
C VAL A 97 12.51 -1.76 -20.55
N ILE A 98 13.53 -2.58 -20.30
CA ILE A 98 13.50 -4.01 -20.63
C ILE A 98 12.53 -4.73 -19.68
N PRO A 99 11.53 -5.47 -20.19
CA PRO A 99 10.62 -6.25 -19.35
C PRO A 99 11.38 -7.30 -18.54
N THR A 100 11.08 -7.39 -17.24
CA THR A 100 11.71 -8.36 -16.32
C THR A 100 11.55 -9.80 -16.76
N GLU A 101 10.45 -10.15 -17.44
CA GLU A 101 10.25 -11.49 -17.99
C GLU A 101 11.23 -11.80 -19.13
N MET A 102 11.55 -10.83 -19.98
CA MET A 102 12.58 -11.01 -21.02
C MET A 102 13.96 -11.21 -20.38
N VAL A 103 14.26 -10.47 -19.32
CA VAL A 103 15.51 -10.61 -18.57
C VAL A 103 15.63 -12.02 -17.96
N LYS A 104 14.55 -12.57 -17.39
CA LYS A 104 14.53 -13.96 -16.90
C LYS A 104 14.86 -14.97 -17.99
N ILE A 105 14.23 -14.83 -19.16
CA ILE A 105 14.48 -15.72 -20.31
C ILE A 105 15.94 -15.60 -20.76
N LEU A 106 16.46 -14.37 -20.85
CA LEU A 106 17.84 -14.13 -21.27
C LEU A 106 18.85 -14.75 -20.30
N PHE A 107 18.66 -14.60 -18.99
CA PHE A 107 19.52 -15.24 -17.99
C PHE A 107 19.41 -16.76 -18.04
N ALA A 108 18.20 -17.32 -18.15
CA ALA A 108 18.03 -18.76 -18.27
C ALA A 108 18.75 -19.33 -19.50
N GLN A 109 18.64 -18.63 -20.64
CA GLN A 109 19.30 -19.03 -21.88
C GLN A 109 20.82 -18.85 -21.81
N HIS A 110 21.30 -17.77 -21.20
CA HIS A 110 22.73 -17.54 -20.96
C HIS A 110 23.34 -18.65 -20.09
N SER A 111 22.70 -19.00 -18.98
CA SER A 111 23.15 -20.08 -18.09
C SER A 111 23.18 -21.43 -18.82
N LYS A 112 22.12 -21.75 -19.58
CA LYS A 112 22.06 -22.97 -20.38
C LYS A 112 23.20 -23.04 -21.40
N ASN A 113 23.43 -21.96 -22.15
CA ASN A 113 24.50 -21.92 -23.15
C ASN A 113 25.88 -22.07 -22.50
N THR A 114 26.09 -21.44 -21.33
CA THR A 114 27.34 -21.54 -20.57
C THR A 114 27.62 -22.99 -20.15
N ILE A 115 26.61 -23.70 -19.63
CA ILE A 115 26.74 -25.11 -19.24
C ILE A 115 27.08 -25.98 -20.45
N VAL A 116 26.39 -25.80 -21.57
CA VAL A 116 26.64 -26.57 -22.80
C VAL A 116 28.05 -26.34 -23.32
N GLU A 117 28.52 -25.09 -23.37
CA GLU A 117 29.88 -24.80 -23.84
C GLU A 117 30.95 -25.33 -22.89
N PHE A 118 30.66 -25.33 -21.58
CA PHE A 118 31.54 -25.93 -20.58
C PHE A 118 31.61 -27.47 -20.71
N GLU A 119 30.48 -28.15 -20.90
CA GLU A 119 30.42 -29.59 -21.20
C GLU A 119 31.26 -29.91 -22.45
N ASN A 120 31.07 -29.15 -23.53
CA ASN A 120 31.82 -29.32 -24.78
C ASN A 120 33.33 -29.12 -24.56
N SER A 121 33.72 -28.13 -23.75
CA SER A 121 35.12 -27.87 -23.42
C SER A 121 35.74 -29.02 -22.62
N LEU A 122 35.04 -29.55 -21.62
CA LEU A 122 35.49 -30.70 -20.85
C LEU A 122 35.59 -31.96 -21.70
N ASP A 123 34.67 -32.17 -22.64
CA ASP A 123 34.75 -33.28 -23.59
C ASP A 123 35.99 -33.20 -24.50
N LYS A 124 36.36 -31.99 -24.93
CA LYS A 124 37.61 -31.77 -25.68
C LYS A 124 38.83 -32.12 -24.81
N VAL A 125 38.88 -31.63 -23.58
CA VAL A 125 39.97 -31.92 -22.63
C VAL A 125 40.07 -33.43 -22.36
N LEU A 126 38.95 -34.09 -22.09
CA LEU A 126 38.90 -35.54 -21.87
C LEU A 126 39.42 -36.29 -23.10
N THR A 127 39.09 -35.85 -24.31
CA THR A 127 39.55 -36.48 -25.55
C THR A 127 41.06 -36.33 -25.75
N ILE A 128 41.62 -35.16 -25.42
CA ILE A 128 43.08 -34.92 -25.47
C ILE A 128 43.78 -35.84 -24.47
N LEU A 129 43.35 -35.82 -23.20
CA LEU A 129 43.91 -36.66 -22.14
C LEU A 129 43.80 -38.14 -22.48
N ALA A 130 42.65 -38.58 -23.00
CA ALA A 130 42.42 -39.96 -23.41
C ALA A 130 43.40 -40.41 -24.49
N LYS A 131 43.76 -39.51 -25.42
CA LYS A 131 44.73 -39.80 -26.47
C LYS A 131 46.15 -39.91 -25.91
N GLU A 132 46.53 -39.05 -24.97
CA GLU A 132 47.86 -39.08 -24.34
C GLU A 132 48.11 -40.35 -23.54
N ILE A 133 47.11 -40.81 -22.79
CA ILE A 133 47.25 -41.99 -21.91
C ILE A 133 46.76 -43.31 -22.57
N GLY A 134 46.34 -43.27 -23.83
CA GLY A 134 45.89 -44.46 -24.57
C GLY A 134 44.59 -45.08 -24.05
N MET A 135 43.63 -44.27 -23.62
CA MET A 135 42.33 -44.74 -23.12
C MET A 135 41.50 -45.46 -24.20
N ASN A 136 40.82 -46.54 -23.81
CA ASN A 136 39.77 -47.17 -24.61
C ASN A 136 38.51 -46.29 -24.65
N ASN A 137 37.83 -46.25 -25.81
CA ASN A 137 36.53 -45.60 -26.03
C ASN A 137 35.48 -45.89 -24.96
N LYS A 138 35.42 -47.12 -24.44
CA LYS A 138 34.49 -47.48 -23.36
C LYS A 138 34.75 -46.67 -22.08
N THR A 139 36.02 -46.45 -21.76
CA THR A 139 36.47 -45.65 -20.61
C THR A 139 36.17 -44.18 -20.82
N ILE A 140 36.42 -43.65 -22.03
CA ILE A 140 36.08 -42.26 -22.38
C ILE A 140 34.59 -41.99 -22.18
N SER A 141 33.71 -42.85 -22.70
CA SER A 141 32.26 -42.72 -22.53
C SER A 141 31.83 -42.78 -21.05
N LYS A 142 32.49 -43.61 -20.23
CA LYS A 142 32.24 -43.65 -18.78
C LYS A 142 32.58 -42.32 -18.12
N TYR A 143 33.76 -41.75 -18.39
CA TYR A 143 34.17 -40.46 -17.82
C TYR A 143 33.30 -39.31 -18.30
N ARG A 144 32.88 -39.32 -19.57
CA ARG A 144 31.90 -38.38 -20.13
C ARG A 144 30.60 -38.35 -19.32
N GLY A 145 30.07 -39.53 -19.00
CA GLY A 145 28.87 -39.67 -18.16
C GLY A 145 29.06 -39.16 -16.73
N ILE A 146 30.24 -39.43 -16.14
CA ILE A 146 30.59 -38.92 -14.80
C ILE A 146 30.65 -37.39 -14.81
N ILE A 147 31.34 -36.79 -15.78
CA ILE A 147 31.45 -35.33 -15.92
C ILE A 147 30.06 -34.68 -16.00
N LYS A 148 29.17 -35.17 -16.87
CA LYS A 148 27.79 -34.66 -16.96
C LYS A 148 27.03 -34.77 -15.64
N LYS A 149 27.19 -35.87 -14.92
CA LYS A 149 26.52 -36.06 -13.63
C LYS A 149 27.02 -35.04 -12.60
N GLU A 150 28.33 -34.85 -12.49
CA GLU A 150 28.93 -33.91 -11.54
C GLU A 150 28.58 -32.45 -11.89
N ILE A 151 28.54 -32.09 -13.18
CA ILE A 151 28.08 -30.77 -13.62
C ILE A 151 26.65 -30.50 -13.16
N ASN A 152 25.73 -31.45 -13.36
CA ASN A 152 24.34 -31.28 -12.93
C ASN A 152 24.22 -31.13 -11.41
N ILE A 153 24.97 -31.93 -10.63
CA ILE A 153 25.01 -31.79 -9.16
C ILE A 153 25.52 -30.40 -8.76
N ALA A 154 26.58 -29.90 -9.42
CA ALA A 154 27.12 -28.58 -9.16
C ALA A 154 26.12 -27.46 -9.49
N VAL A 155 25.37 -27.61 -10.60
CA VAL A 155 24.29 -26.69 -10.99
C VAL A 155 23.19 -26.66 -9.93
N ASP A 156 22.70 -27.83 -9.49
CA ASP A 156 21.64 -27.92 -8.46
C ASP A 156 22.08 -27.33 -7.11
N SER A 157 23.34 -27.59 -6.72
CA SER A 157 23.92 -26.98 -5.52
C SER A 157 24.00 -25.47 -5.63
N THR A 158 24.39 -24.94 -6.79
CA THR A 158 24.47 -23.50 -7.05
C THR A 158 23.09 -22.85 -7.01
N ILE A 159 22.06 -23.49 -7.58
CA ILE A 159 20.67 -23.01 -7.49
C ILE A 159 20.22 -22.91 -6.03
N SER A 160 20.55 -23.91 -5.21
CA SER A 160 20.18 -23.93 -3.79
C SER A 160 20.84 -22.80 -3.01
N LYS A 161 22.15 -22.59 -3.19
CA LYS A 161 22.89 -21.47 -2.58
C LYS A 161 22.35 -20.11 -3.03
N THR A 162 22.10 -19.96 -4.33
CA THR A 162 21.57 -18.70 -4.87
C THR A 162 20.20 -18.36 -4.27
N LYS A 163 19.35 -19.35 -3.99
CA LYS A 163 18.06 -19.11 -3.29
C LYS A 163 18.28 -18.61 -1.87
N GLU A 164 19.23 -19.19 -1.15
CA GLU A 164 19.58 -18.76 0.21
C GLU A 164 20.15 -17.33 0.22
N ASP A 165 21.04 -17.01 -0.72
CA ASP A 165 21.58 -15.66 -0.89
C ASP A 165 20.47 -14.63 -1.17
N ILE A 166 19.47 -14.97 -1.98
CA ILE A 166 18.31 -14.10 -2.23
C ILE A 166 17.51 -13.86 -0.95
N ILE A 167 17.29 -14.89 -0.13
CA ILE A 167 16.58 -14.75 1.15
C ILE A 167 17.36 -13.81 2.07
N ASN A 168 18.66 -14.01 2.20
CA ASN A 168 19.54 -13.16 3.02
C ASN A 168 19.49 -11.69 2.56
N ILE A 169 19.52 -11.45 1.24
CA ILE A 169 19.38 -10.10 0.68
C ILE A 169 18.02 -9.50 1.05
N ILE A 170 16.93 -10.25 0.93
CA ILE A 170 15.58 -9.77 1.28
C ILE A 170 15.49 -9.40 2.76
N GLU A 171 16.06 -10.23 3.65
CA GLU A 171 16.10 -9.98 5.09
C GLU A 171 16.88 -8.70 5.41
N GLU A 172 18.07 -8.53 4.82
CA GLU A 172 18.89 -7.33 5.01
C GLU A 172 18.18 -6.05 4.55
N PHE A 173 17.47 -6.11 3.41
CA PHE A 173 16.67 -4.99 2.91
C PHE A 173 15.47 -4.67 3.81
N SER A 174 14.81 -5.69 4.37
CA SER A 174 13.69 -5.53 5.29
C SER A 174 14.12 -4.84 6.59
N GLU A 175 15.25 -5.28 7.18
CA GLU A 175 15.80 -4.66 8.40
C GLU A 175 16.18 -3.20 8.19
N LYS A 176 16.76 -2.86 7.03
CA LYS A 176 17.13 -1.49 6.68
C LYS A 176 15.93 -0.56 6.50
N ARG A 177 14.79 -1.04 5.98
CA ARG A 177 13.54 -0.23 5.92
C ARG A 177 12.99 0.09 7.31
N THR A 178 12.99 -0.87 8.23
CA THR A 178 12.46 -0.69 9.59
C THR A 178 13.21 0.40 10.37
N ARG A 179 14.51 0.59 10.11
CA ARG A 179 15.31 1.65 10.74
C ARG A 179 15.05 3.06 10.17
N GLY A 180 14.52 3.17 8.95
CA GLY A 180 14.25 4.44 8.27
C GLY A 180 12.85 5.01 8.53
N GLU A 181 11.88 4.18 8.91
CA GLU A 181 10.47 4.58 9.11
C GLU A 181 10.12 4.95 10.57
N SER A 182 11.10 4.93 11.50
CA SER A 182 10.92 5.36 12.91
C SER A 182 11.29 6.83 13.19
N ARG A 183 11.11 7.75 12.23
CA ARG A 183 11.27 9.20 12.47
C ARG A 183 10.09 9.99 11.94
#